data_AF-A0A257VT61-F1
#
_entry.id   AF-A0A257VT61-F1
#
_cell.length_a   1.000
_cell.length_b   1.000
_cell.length_c   1.000
_cell.angle_alpha   90.00
_cell.angle_beta   90.00
_cell.angle_gamma   90.00
#
_symmetry.space_group_name_H-M   'P 1'
#
loop_
_entity.id
_entity.type
_entity.pdbx_description
1 polymer ?
#
loop_
_entity_poly.entity_id
_entity_poly.type
_entity_poly.pdbx_seq_one_letter_code
_entity_poly.pdbx_strand_id
1 'polypeptide(L)'
;EQKTSLDWFGKNNAKYFDQMGYSYFTREVYDAFFPGYGAAWPAYHGTIAMTYENAAVRGMLYNRLDGSAYTFKESVKRHFVTSVATCEAAAMHRAELLENFWTYRKTAIEEGKNEPVKGYILSRKGDGSAADKLAELLVTQGVEVGKLASGAQGAPDGSYLVSLAQPAKRLIRTLLDKKVEMEPDFLAEQERRRKKKLGDEIYDVTAWSLPLLYGVEAIPVTSLPGGATPFTGARPKPAAPAKAQVAYFVPWGTQAAGQFLTAALRAGVKIHTLDKAFVQNGRTFDRGTLAVKVKENPENVHDLVLKAQGYAEIVASDSAWVESGINLVSRSSFVMKKPAIALAWDRPVAANAAGAVKWMLERQYGYPVTAVRMNSLAGADLSKFNVLILPDAAGDYTTALGAGAIRRIKEWV
;
A
#
# COMPACT_ATOMS: atom_id res chain seq x y z
N GLU A 1 27.74 3.12 -14.74
CA GLU A 1 26.27 2.90 -14.79
C GLU A 1 25.88 1.70 -13.93
N GLN A 2 24.65 1.67 -13.41
CA GLN A 2 24.16 0.62 -12.51
C GLN A 2 24.16 -0.79 -13.16
N LYS A 3 23.81 -0.89 -14.45
CA LYS A 3 23.86 -2.16 -15.21
C LYS A 3 25.28 -2.76 -15.22
N THR A 4 26.30 -1.94 -15.51
CA THR A 4 27.70 -2.37 -15.46
C THR A 4 28.10 -2.86 -14.08
N SER A 5 27.58 -2.23 -13.02
CA SER A 5 27.88 -2.66 -11.66
C SER A 5 27.31 -4.06 -11.40
N LEU A 6 26.08 -4.35 -11.84
CA LEU A 6 25.49 -5.70 -11.72
C LEU A 6 26.36 -6.78 -12.38
N ASP A 7 26.96 -6.47 -13.53
CA ASP A 7 27.88 -7.39 -14.21
C ASP A 7 29.16 -7.67 -13.39
N TRP A 8 29.70 -6.69 -12.67
CA TRP A 8 30.87 -6.91 -11.81
C TRP A 8 30.56 -7.92 -10.71
N PHE A 9 29.45 -7.73 -10.01
CA PHE A 9 29.01 -8.65 -8.95
C PHE A 9 28.67 -10.03 -9.51
N GLY A 10 27.95 -10.09 -10.64
CA GLY A 10 27.61 -11.33 -11.31
C GLY A 10 28.85 -12.13 -11.73
N LYS A 11 29.83 -11.48 -12.34
CA LYS A 11 31.10 -12.11 -12.73
C LYS A 11 31.93 -12.56 -11.53
N ASN A 12 31.95 -11.80 -10.44
CA ASN A 12 32.69 -12.23 -9.24
C ASN A 12 32.03 -13.46 -8.60
N ASN A 13 30.70 -13.51 -8.54
CA ASN A 13 29.99 -14.70 -8.08
C ASN A 13 30.24 -15.91 -9.00
N ALA A 14 30.15 -15.70 -10.32
CA ALA A 14 30.41 -16.72 -11.32
C ALA A 14 31.81 -17.33 -11.16
N LYS A 15 32.85 -16.50 -10.96
CA LYS A 15 34.23 -16.96 -10.70
C LYS A 15 34.30 -18.01 -9.58
N TYR A 16 33.64 -17.78 -8.43
CA TYR A 16 33.65 -18.75 -7.34
C TYR A 16 32.75 -19.96 -7.61
N PHE A 17 31.64 -19.75 -8.32
CA PHE A 17 30.75 -20.84 -8.69
C PHE A 17 31.43 -21.81 -9.67
N ASP A 18 32.17 -21.29 -10.64
CA ASP A 18 32.99 -22.07 -11.57
C ASP A 18 34.05 -22.89 -10.84
N GLN A 19 34.76 -22.28 -9.88
CA GLN A 19 35.76 -22.98 -9.06
C GLN A 19 35.15 -24.12 -8.22
N MET A 20 33.88 -23.99 -7.83
CA MET A 20 33.18 -24.95 -6.98
C MET A 20 32.26 -25.91 -7.76
N GLY A 21 32.18 -25.77 -9.08
CA GLY A 21 31.29 -26.57 -9.93
C GLY A 21 29.79 -26.31 -9.70
N TYR A 22 29.42 -25.09 -9.29
CA TYR A 22 28.01 -24.70 -9.13
C TYR A 22 27.46 -24.12 -10.42
N SER A 23 26.42 -24.74 -10.97
CA SER A 23 25.68 -24.16 -12.10
C SER A 23 24.92 -22.91 -11.66
N TYR A 24 24.84 -21.93 -12.56
CA TYR A 24 24.06 -20.71 -12.43
C TYR A 24 23.49 -20.33 -13.80
N PHE A 25 22.45 -19.51 -13.80
CA PHE A 25 21.93 -18.90 -15.01
C PHE A 25 21.90 -17.38 -14.82
N THR A 26 22.00 -16.67 -15.94
CA THR A 26 21.84 -15.22 -16.02
C THR A 26 21.12 -14.95 -17.34
N ARG A 27 20.44 -13.81 -17.47
CA ARG A 27 19.76 -13.36 -18.72
C ARG A 27 18.46 -14.09 -19.07
N GLU A 28 17.90 -14.85 -18.13
CA GLU A 28 16.58 -15.46 -18.28
C GLU A 28 15.61 -14.78 -17.31
N VAL A 29 14.34 -14.61 -17.72
CA VAL A 29 13.22 -13.99 -16.99
C VAL A 29 13.52 -12.59 -16.39
N TYR A 30 12.80 -11.59 -16.87
CA TYR A 30 12.90 -10.23 -16.35
C TYR A 30 12.12 -10.10 -15.02
N ASP A 31 12.80 -9.60 -13.99
CA ASP A 31 12.28 -9.34 -12.64
C ASP A 31 12.83 -7.98 -12.15
N ALA A 32 12.37 -7.49 -11.00
CA ALA A 32 12.77 -6.23 -10.38
C ALA A 32 12.43 -4.96 -11.21
N PHE A 33 11.36 -5.03 -12.01
CA PHE A 33 10.74 -3.88 -12.68
C PHE A 33 9.85 -3.07 -11.72
N PHE A 34 9.06 -3.75 -10.88
CA PHE A 34 8.16 -3.13 -9.92
C PHE A 34 8.92 -2.59 -8.71
N PRO A 35 8.71 -1.31 -8.31
CA PRO A 35 9.31 -0.73 -7.12
C PRO A 35 8.66 -1.22 -5.81
N GLY A 36 8.02 -2.38 -5.77
CA GLY A 36 7.56 -2.99 -4.51
C GLY A 36 8.56 -3.97 -3.91
N TYR A 37 9.54 -4.44 -4.69
CA TYR A 37 10.54 -5.37 -4.22
C TYR A 37 11.72 -4.66 -3.56
N GLY A 38 12.09 -5.11 -2.36
CA GLY A 38 13.30 -4.64 -1.68
C GLY A 38 14.58 -4.87 -2.50
N ALA A 39 14.55 -5.80 -3.45
CA ALA A 39 15.65 -6.08 -4.38
C ALA A 39 15.80 -5.06 -5.51
N ALA A 40 14.78 -4.25 -5.79
CA ALA A 40 14.84 -3.14 -6.75
C ALA A 40 15.01 -1.78 -6.04
N TRP A 41 14.46 -1.67 -4.82
CA TRP A 41 14.31 -0.39 -4.13
C TRP A 41 15.59 0.46 -4.02
N PRO A 42 16.76 -0.08 -3.64
CA PRO A 42 17.98 0.72 -3.54
C PRO A 42 18.42 1.30 -4.90
N ALA A 43 18.11 0.65 -6.02
CA ALA A 43 18.47 1.15 -7.35
C ALA A 43 17.83 2.50 -7.67
N TYR A 44 16.62 2.77 -7.19
CA TYR A 44 15.95 4.08 -7.38
C TYR A 44 16.58 5.22 -6.55
N HIS A 45 17.46 4.89 -5.60
CA HIS A 45 18.25 5.86 -4.84
C HIS A 45 19.64 6.10 -5.42
N GLY A 46 19.97 5.46 -6.55
CA GLY A 46 21.27 5.52 -7.20
C GLY A 46 22.29 4.51 -6.66
N THR A 47 21.87 3.58 -5.80
CA THR A 47 22.74 2.49 -5.34
C THR A 47 22.54 1.24 -6.21
N ILE A 48 23.08 0.11 -5.78
CA ILE A 48 22.92 -1.17 -6.46
C ILE A 48 22.09 -2.10 -5.57
N ALA A 49 21.28 -2.93 -6.22
CA ALA A 49 20.49 -3.95 -5.56
C ALA A 49 20.40 -5.17 -6.47
N MET A 50 20.37 -6.36 -5.87
CA MET A 50 20.28 -7.61 -6.59
C MET A 50 19.72 -8.70 -5.68
N THR A 51 18.90 -9.58 -6.25
CA THR A 51 18.52 -10.84 -5.61
C THR A 51 19.45 -11.93 -6.11
N TYR A 52 19.99 -12.72 -5.19
CA TYR A 52 20.57 -14.02 -5.54
C TYR A 52 19.58 -15.11 -5.13
N GLU A 53 19.00 -15.75 -6.14
CA GLU A 53 18.14 -16.89 -5.88
C GLU A 53 18.98 -18.16 -5.76
N ASN A 54 18.65 -18.97 -4.76
CA ASN A 54 19.26 -20.27 -4.56
C ASN A 54 18.17 -21.27 -4.22
N ALA A 55 18.38 -22.52 -4.63
CA ALA A 55 17.49 -23.61 -4.28
C ALA A 55 17.36 -23.73 -2.74
N ALA A 56 16.12 -23.86 -2.28
CA ALA A 56 15.78 -23.98 -0.87
C ALA A 56 15.25 -25.38 -0.55
N VAL A 57 15.78 -26.00 0.50
CA VAL A 57 15.34 -27.33 0.94
C VAL A 57 14.51 -27.31 2.22
N ARG A 58 14.23 -26.11 2.78
CA ARG A 58 13.46 -25.92 4.03
C ARG A 58 13.92 -26.84 5.18
N GLY A 59 15.23 -27.07 5.30
CA GLY A 59 15.83 -27.95 6.31
C GLY A 59 15.77 -29.45 6.01
N MET A 60 15.28 -29.85 4.83
CA MET A 60 15.12 -31.24 4.42
C MET A 60 16.21 -31.67 3.43
N LEU A 61 16.20 -32.95 3.06
CA LEU A 61 16.89 -33.47 1.88
C LEU A 61 15.93 -33.40 0.69
N TYR A 62 16.37 -32.81 -0.42
CA TYR A 62 15.57 -32.70 -1.63
C TYR A 62 16.16 -33.56 -2.74
N ASN A 63 15.38 -34.48 -3.29
CA ASN A 63 15.80 -35.27 -4.44
C ASN A 63 15.55 -34.44 -5.72
N ARG A 64 16.63 -34.14 -6.43
CA ARG A 64 16.56 -33.49 -7.74
C ARG A 64 16.05 -34.47 -8.79
N LEU A 65 15.62 -33.92 -9.93
CA LEU A 65 15.07 -34.71 -11.05
C LEU A 65 16.10 -35.68 -11.64
N ASP A 66 17.38 -35.37 -11.52
CA ASP A 66 18.50 -36.24 -11.95
C ASP A 66 18.82 -37.36 -10.93
N GLY A 67 18.04 -37.47 -9.85
CA GLY A 67 18.26 -38.44 -8.78
C GLY A 67 19.30 -38.04 -7.75
N SER A 68 20.01 -36.92 -7.93
CA SER A 68 20.95 -36.42 -6.93
C SER A 68 20.23 -35.79 -5.73
N ALA A 69 20.85 -35.88 -4.55
CA ALA A 69 20.34 -35.24 -3.35
C ALA A 69 20.88 -33.81 -3.25
N TYR A 70 20.02 -32.88 -2.84
CA TYR A 70 20.38 -31.52 -2.47
C TYR A 70 20.08 -31.29 -1.00
N THR A 71 21.08 -30.81 -0.28
CA THR A 71 21.09 -30.71 1.18
C THR A 71 21.00 -29.27 1.65
N PHE A 72 20.56 -29.07 2.90
CA PHE A 72 20.55 -27.74 3.52
C PHE A 72 21.96 -27.16 3.64
N LYS A 73 22.96 -28.03 3.86
CA LYS A 73 24.37 -27.66 3.87
C LYS A 73 24.82 -27.01 2.56
N GLU A 74 24.35 -27.50 1.41
CA GLU A 74 24.66 -26.89 0.12
C GLU A 74 23.99 -25.52 -0.05
N SER A 75 22.72 -25.37 0.38
CA SER A 75 22.06 -24.06 0.39
C SER A 75 22.85 -23.04 1.20
N VAL A 76 23.30 -23.42 2.41
CA VAL A 76 24.10 -22.56 3.29
C VAL A 76 25.45 -22.21 2.67
N LYS A 77 26.17 -23.21 2.12
CA LYS A 77 27.47 -22.98 1.47
C LYS A 77 27.36 -22.00 0.32
N ARG A 78 26.40 -22.18 -0.58
CA ARG A 78 26.21 -21.28 -1.74
C ARG A 78 25.87 -19.86 -1.29
N HIS A 79 24.97 -19.72 -0.32
CA HIS A 79 24.62 -18.41 0.24
C HIS A 79 25.83 -17.72 0.90
N PHE A 80 26.65 -18.46 1.65
CA PHE A 80 27.88 -17.94 2.24
C PHE A 80 28.86 -17.47 1.16
N VAL A 81 29.11 -18.30 0.15
CA VAL A 81 30.03 -17.97 -0.95
C VAL A 81 29.59 -16.73 -1.70
N THR A 82 28.30 -16.64 -2.09
CA THR A 82 27.78 -15.44 -2.76
C THR A 82 27.88 -14.21 -1.85
N SER A 83 27.58 -14.33 -0.56
CA SER A 83 27.67 -13.19 0.37
C SER A 83 29.09 -12.62 0.45
N VAL A 84 30.10 -13.48 0.58
CA VAL A 84 31.50 -13.06 0.65
C VAL A 84 31.98 -12.50 -0.69
N ALA A 85 31.63 -13.16 -1.80
CA ALA A 85 31.98 -12.69 -3.14
C ALA A 85 31.34 -11.33 -3.49
N THR A 86 30.12 -11.06 -3.00
CA THR A 86 29.51 -9.73 -3.09
C THR A 86 30.31 -8.69 -2.32
N CYS A 87 30.73 -8.99 -1.08
CA CYS A 87 31.57 -8.07 -0.31
C CYS A 87 32.92 -7.79 -0.98
N GLU A 88 33.55 -8.82 -1.56
CA GLU A 88 34.80 -8.66 -2.31
C GLU A 88 34.62 -7.76 -3.54
N ALA A 89 33.59 -7.99 -4.36
CA ALA A 89 33.30 -7.15 -5.53
C ALA A 89 33.03 -5.69 -5.13
N ALA A 90 32.30 -5.47 -4.03
CA ALA A 90 32.06 -4.13 -3.50
C ALA A 90 33.35 -3.45 -3.03
N ALA A 91 34.27 -4.19 -2.41
CA ALA A 91 35.56 -3.67 -1.97
C ALA A 91 36.47 -3.33 -3.17
N MET A 92 36.49 -4.17 -4.20
CA MET A 92 37.28 -3.97 -5.41
C MET A 92 36.81 -2.75 -6.22
N HIS A 93 35.50 -2.51 -6.29
CA HIS A 93 34.90 -1.42 -7.08
C HIS A 93 34.40 -0.24 -6.24
N ARG A 94 34.97 -0.04 -5.03
CA ARG A 94 34.50 0.96 -4.07
C ARG A 94 34.41 2.36 -4.67
N ALA A 95 35.44 2.80 -5.39
CA ALA A 95 35.50 4.15 -5.94
C ALA A 95 34.43 4.37 -7.01
N GLU A 96 34.26 3.40 -7.89
CA GLU A 96 33.29 3.42 -8.98
C GLU A 96 31.85 3.35 -8.46
N LEU A 97 31.60 2.59 -7.39
CA LEU A 97 30.28 2.54 -6.75
C LEU A 97 29.88 3.89 -6.13
N LEU A 98 30.82 4.56 -5.46
CA LEU A 98 30.59 5.90 -4.91
C LEU A 98 30.37 6.95 -6.01
N GLU A 99 31.16 6.87 -7.08
CA GLU A 99 31.03 7.74 -8.24
C GLU A 99 29.70 7.52 -8.96
N ASN A 100 29.28 6.27 -9.17
CA ASN A 100 27.99 5.93 -9.76
C ASN A 100 26.83 6.50 -8.93
N PHE A 101 26.88 6.39 -7.60
CA PHE A 101 25.88 6.94 -6.70
C PHE A 101 25.79 8.47 -6.80
N TRP A 102 26.94 9.15 -6.76
CA TRP A 102 27.00 10.61 -6.88
C TRP A 102 26.52 11.07 -8.26
N THR A 103 27.02 10.47 -9.34
CA THR A 103 26.65 10.80 -10.72
C THR A 103 25.16 10.55 -10.97
N TYR A 104 24.59 9.44 -10.48
CA TYR A 104 23.16 9.17 -10.58
C TYR A 104 22.32 10.32 -10.01
N ARG A 105 22.67 10.77 -8.80
CA ARG A 105 21.92 11.82 -8.10
C ARG A 105 22.14 13.21 -8.69
N LYS A 106 23.38 13.52 -9.09
CA LYS A 106 23.70 14.79 -9.77
C LYS A 106 22.96 14.92 -11.10
N THR A 107 23.00 13.88 -11.93
CA THR A 107 22.32 13.89 -13.23
C THR A 107 20.80 13.92 -13.08
N ALA A 108 20.24 13.24 -12.06
CA ALA A 108 18.82 13.32 -11.72
C ALA A 108 18.33 14.76 -11.41
N ILE A 109 19.15 15.58 -10.72
CA ILE A 109 18.85 16.99 -10.49
C ILE A 109 18.82 17.77 -11.82
N GLU A 110 19.82 17.58 -12.67
CA GLU A 110 19.91 18.27 -13.95
C GLU A 110 18.77 17.89 -14.91
N GLU A 111 18.38 16.61 -14.94
CA GLU A 111 17.17 16.16 -15.63
C GLU A 111 15.93 16.91 -15.15
N GLY A 112 15.70 16.97 -13.83
CA GLY A 112 14.55 17.67 -13.25
C GLY A 112 14.54 19.19 -13.52
N LYS A 113 15.71 19.80 -13.71
CA LYS A 113 15.82 21.22 -14.12
C LYS A 113 15.52 21.44 -15.60
N ASN A 114 15.86 20.49 -16.47
CA ASN A 114 15.85 20.70 -17.92
C ASN A 114 14.63 20.07 -18.63
N GLU A 115 14.09 18.97 -18.12
CA GLU A 115 12.91 18.30 -18.70
C GLU A 115 11.63 19.17 -18.64
N PRO A 116 10.64 18.97 -19.53
CA PRO A 116 9.43 19.81 -19.58
C PRO A 116 8.60 19.82 -18.29
N VAL A 117 8.50 18.68 -17.60
CA VAL A 117 7.83 18.58 -16.31
C VAL A 117 8.82 18.93 -15.22
N LYS A 118 8.56 20.00 -14.47
CA LYS A 118 9.43 20.48 -13.37
C LYS A 118 9.06 19.91 -12.01
N GLY A 119 7.84 19.40 -11.87
CA GLY A 119 7.34 18.91 -10.59
C GLY A 119 5.92 18.38 -10.69
N TYR A 120 5.38 17.98 -9.55
CA TYR A 120 3.99 17.58 -9.36
C TYR A 120 3.36 18.36 -8.21
N ILE A 121 2.11 18.79 -8.39
CA ILE A 121 1.25 19.23 -7.29
C ILE A 121 0.36 18.06 -6.89
N LEU A 122 0.49 17.58 -5.65
CA LEU A 122 -0.45 16.63 -5.05
C LEU A 122 -1.64 17.40 -4.49
N SER A 123 -2.74 17.36 -5.22
CA SER A 123 -3.96 18.10 -4.90
C SER A 123 -4.61 17.58 -3.61
N ARG A 124 -4.98 18.49 -2.72
CA ARG A 124 -5.81 18.19 -1.54
C ARG A 124 -7.32 18.28 -1.81
N LYS A 125 -7.73 18.42 -3.07
CA LYS A 125 -9.15 18.41 -3.43
C LYS A 125 -9.73 17.01 -3.16
N GLY A 126 -10.87 16.94 -2.49
CA GLY A 126 -11.49 15.67 -2.10
C GLY A 126 -10.90 15.13 -0.79
N ASP A 127 -10.30 13.93 -0.81
CA ASP A 127 -9.68 13.34 0.38
C ASP A 127 -8.29 13.94 0.64
N GLY A 128 -8.28 15.10 1.31
CA GLY A 128 -7.05 15.74 1.75
C GLY A 128 -6.18 14.86 2.66
N SER A 129 -6.77 13.90 3.40
CA SER A 129 -6.02 12.98 4.27
C SER A 129 -5.20 11.97 3.47
N ALA A 130 -5.71 11.55 2.30
CA ALA A 130 -4.99 10.67 1.37
C ALA A 130 -3.78 11.41 0.76
N ALA A 131 -3.96 12.68 0.38
CA ALA A 131 -2.85 13.52 -0.09
C ALA A 131 -1.79 13.74 1.00
N ASP A 132 -2.21 14.01 2.25
CA ASP A 132 -1.31 14.16 3.39
C ASP A 132 -0.49 12.88 3.65
N LYS A 133 -1.14 11.71 3.55
CA LYS A 133 -0.48 10.40 3.71
C LYS A 133 0.48 10.08 2.57
N LEU A 134 0.14 10.45 1.32
CA LEU A 134 1.05 10.29 0.18
C LEU A 134 2.27 11.19 0.33
N ALA A 135 2.08 12.45 0.74
CA ALA A 135 3.19 13.36 1.01
C ALA A 135 4.10 12.86 2.15
N GLU A 136 3.52 12.36 3.25
CA GLU A 136 4.25 11.72 4.35
C GLU A 136 5.06 10.51 3.88
N LEU A 137 4.46 9.66 3.04
CA LEU A 137 5.15 8.51 2.45
C LEU A 137 6.33 8.96 1.60
N LEU A 138 6.16 9.96 0.74
CA LEU A 138 7.24 10.48 -0.11
C LEU A 138 8.40 11.03 0.74
N VAL A 139 8.11 11.82 1.78
CA VAL A 139 9.15 12.29 2.71
C VAL A 139 9.85 11.12 3.41
N THR A 140 9.09 10.09 3.81
CA THR A 140 9.65 8.86 4.40
C THR A 140 10.60 8.15 3.42
N GLN A 141 10.31 8.22 2.12
CA GLN A 141 11.19 7.70 1.06
C GLN A 141 12.31 8.68 0.65
N GLY A 142 12.56 9.74 1.43
CA GLY A 142 13.64 10.70 1.19
C GLY A 142 13.37 11.66 0.02
N VAL A 143 12.12 11.83 -0.38
CA VAL A 143 11.71 12.86 -1.35
C VAL A 143 11.50 14.18 -0.60
N GLU A 144 12.08 15.25 -1.12
CA GLU A 144 11.83 16.62 -0.66
C GLU A 144 10.44 17.05 -1.13
N VAL A 145 9.56 17.35 -0.18
CA VAL A 145 8.18 17.79 -0.43
C VAL A 145 8.00 19.19 0.17
N GLY A 146 7.40 20.08 -0.60
CA GLY A 146 6.95 21.39 -0.15
C GLY A 146 5.44 21.41 0.14
N LYS A 147 5.00 22.22 1.08
CA LYS A 147 3.59 22.53 1.33
C LYS A 147 3.27 23.90 0.74
N LEU A 148 2.27 23.97 -0.12
CA LEU A 148 1.85 25.19 -0.79
C LEU A 148 0.92 26.03 0.10
N ALA A 149 1.07 27.34 0.01
CA ALA A 149 0.10 28.30 0.53
C ALA A 149 -1.20 28.25 -0.28
N SER A 150 -2.25 28.84 0.28
CA SER A 150 -3.57 28.96 -0.37
C SER A 150 -3.47 29.61 -1.75
N GLY A 151 -4.19 29.04 -2.73
CA GLY A 151 -4.35 29.63 -4.07
C GLY A 151 -3.14 29.55 -5.00
N ALA A 152 -2.04 28.89 -4.61
CA ALA A 152 -0.86 28.75 -5.47
C ALA A 152 -1.20 28.00 -6.78
N GLN A 153 -1.17 28.69 -7.92
CA GLN A 153 -1.49 28.15 -9.26
C GLN A 153 -2.87 27.46 -9.35
N GLY A 154 -3.85 27.91 -8.57
CA GLY A 154 -5.19 27.29 -8.52
C GLY A 154 -5.24 25.94 -7.81
N ALA A 155 -4.15 25.53 -7.15
CA ALA A 155 -4.14 24.36 -6.29
C ALA A 155 -4.98 24.61 -5.01
N PRO A 156 -5.73 23.62 -4.53
CA PRO A 156 -6.41 23.71 -3.25
C PRO A 156 -5.43 23.99 -2.10
N ASP A 157 -5.93 24.66 -1.07
CA ASP A 157 -5.15 25.04 0.10
C ASP A 157 -4.44 23.87 0.75
N GLY A 158 -3.16 24.08 1.07
CA GLY A 158 -2.31 23.11 1.74
C GLY A 158 -1.86 21.95 0.87
N SER A 159 -2.11 21.98 -0.45
CA SER A 159 -1.60 20.99 -1.42
C SER A 159 -0.07 20.88 -1.36
N TYR A 160 0.48 19.78 -1.85
CA TYR A 160 1.92 19.53 -1.77
C TYR A 160 2.60 19.72 -3.11
N LEU A 161 3.79 20.29 -3.10
CA LEU A 161 4.68 20.43 -4.25
C LEU A 161 5.81 19.42 -4.14
N VAL A 162 6.01 18.64 -5.20
CA VAL A 162 7.14 17.71 -5.35
C VAL A 162 7.96 18.19 -6.54
N SER A 163 9.05 18.91 -6.27
CA SER A 163 9.98 19.36 -7.31
C SER A 163 10.76 18.18 -7.89
N LEU A 164 10.99 18.13 -9.20
CA LEU A 164 11.86 17.11 -9.80
C LEU A 164 13.33 17.51 -9.78
N ALA A 165 13.68 18.77 -9.49
CA ALA A 165 15.07 19.23 -9.40
C ALA A 165 15.73 18.84 -8.06
N GLN A 166 15.75 17.54 -7.75
CA GLN A 166 16.29 16.97 -6.51
C GLN A 166 16.90 15.57 -6.76
N PRO A 167 17.78 15.05 -5.89
CA PRO A 167 18.42 13.74 -6.06
C PRO A 167 17.44 12.58 -6.30
N ALA A 168 16.23 12.66 -5.75
CA ALA A 168 15.22 11.62 -5.82
C ALA A 168 14.36 11.66 -7.11
N LYS A 169 14.66 12.53 -8.10
CA LYS A 169 13.87 12.69 -9.34
C LYS A 169 13.39 11.39 -9.96
N ARG A 170 14.31 10.43 -10.15
CA ARG A 170 14.01 9.16 -10.81
C ARG A 170 13.06 8.29 -9.97
N LEU A 171 13.24 8.23 -8.65
CA LEU A 171 12.29 7.61 -7.72
C LEU A 171 10.92 8.30 -7.78
N ILE A 172 10.88 9.64 -7.80
CA ILE A 172 9.62 10.40 -7.89
C ILE A 172 8.86 10.02 -9.15
N ARG A 173 9.53 10.00 -10.32
CA ARG A 173 8.94 9.56 -11.59
C ARG A 173 8.43 8.12 -11.49
N THR A 174 9.24 7.21 -10.95
CA THR A 174 8.84 5.82 -10.70
C THR A 174 7.58 5.72 -9.84
N LEU A 175 7.42 6.56 -8.81
CA LEU A 175 6.29 6.46 -7.88
C LEU A 175 5.03 7.23 -8.32
N LEU A 176 5.20 8.36 -9.00
CA LEU A 176 4.12 9.30 -9.29
C LEU A 176 3.61 9.27 -10.73
N ASP A 177 4.42 8.79 -11.69
CA ASP A 177 3.98 8.70 -13.07
C ASP A 177 2.76 7.77 -13.18
N LYS A 178 1.86 8.08 -14.11
CA LYS A 178 0.71 7.23 -14.41
C LYS A 178 1.10 6.00 -15.23
N LYS A 179 2.23 6.09 -15.93
CA LYS A 179 2.74 5.05 -16.82
C LYS A 179 4.26 5.02 -16.72
N VAL A 180 4.81 3.83 -16.52
CA VAL A 180 6.25 3.55 -16.62
C VAL A 180 6.44 2.72 -17.87
N GLU A 181 7.21 3.25 -18.83
CA GLU A 181 7.45 2.58 -20.10
C GLU A 181 8.44 1.43 -19.94
N MET A 182 8.20 0.34 -20.68
CA MET A 182 9.19 -0.71 -20.90
C MET A 182 9.89 -0.48 -22.23
N GLU A 183 11.10 -1.01 -22.36
CA GLU A 183 11.88 -0.90 -23.60
C GLU A 183 11.10 -1.48 -24.80
N PRO A 184 11.05 -0.78 -25.95
CA PRO A 184 10.29 -1.24 -27.12
C PRO A 184 10.69 -2.64 -27.60
N ASP A 185 11.99 -2.96 -27.57
CA ASP A 185 12.50 -4.27 -27.99
C ASP A 185 12.02 -5.40 -27.07
N PHE A 186 11.90 -5.12 -25.76
CA PHE A 186 11.34 -6.08 -24.82
C PHE A 186 9.87 -6.36 -25.13
N LEU A 187 9.08 -5.31 -25.37
CA LEU A 187 7.66 -5.44 -25.74
C LEU A 187 7.48 -6.20 -27.08
N ALA A 188 8.34 -5.93 -28.07
CA ALA A 188 8.34 -6.63 -29.33
C ALA A 188 8.60 -8.13 -29.16
N GLU A 189 9.55 -8.50 -28.29
CA GLU A 189 9.82 -9.89 -27.95
C GLU A 189 8.64 -10.55 -27.24
N GLN A 190 8.02 -9.90 -26.25
CA GLN A 190 6.85 -10.45 -25.55
C GLN A 190 5.68 -10.71 -26.52
N GLU A 191 5.45 -9.80 -27.47
CA GLU A 191 4.41 -10.00 -28.49
C GLU A 191 4.78 -11.13 -29.48
N ARG A 192 6.06 -11.28 -29.83
CA ARG A 192 6.54 -12.43 -30.64
C ARG A 192 6.30 -13.76 -29.92
N ARG A 193 6.57 -13.81 -28.61
CA ARG A 193 6.36 -15.00 -27.77
C ARG A 193 4.88 -15.34 -27.64
N ARG A 194 4.05 -14.34 -27.34
CA ARG A 194 2.59 -14.47 -27.28
C ARG A 194 2.01 -15.02 -28.59
N LYS A 195 2.44 -14.51 -29.76
CA LYS A 195 2.02 -15.03 -31.08
C LYS A 195 2.38 -16.50 -31.28
N LYS A 196 3.47 -16.97 -30.66
CA LYS A 196 3.90 -18.38 -30.66
C LYS A 196 3.30 -19.20 -29.50
N LYS A 197 2.37 -18.63 -28.72
CA LYS A 197 1.78 -19.25 -27.52
C LYS A 197 2.83 -19.67 -26.48
N LEU A 198 3.95 -18.94 -26.42
CA LEU A 198 4.95 -19.07 -25.37
C LEU A 198 4.55 -18.18 -24.19
N GLY A 199 4.93 -18.56 -22.98
CA GLY A 199 4.81 -17.69 -21.81
C GLY A 199 5.67 -16.44 -22.00
N ASP A 200 5.24 -15.32 -21.41
CA ASP A 200 6.05 -14.12 -21.34
C ASP A 200 7.31 -14.33 -20.47
N GLU A 201 8.23 -13.39 -20.57
CA GLU A 201 9.48 -13.36 -19.82
C GLU A 201 9.48 -12.24 -18.79
N ILE A 202 8.33 -11.89 -18.21
CA ILE A 202 8.25 -10.94 -17.11
C ILE A 202 7.57 -11.54 -15.88
N TYR A 203 8.34 -11.73 -14.82
CA TYR A 203 7.85 -12.24 -13.55
C TYR A 203 7.60 -11.08 -12.58
N ASP A 204 6.79 -10.10 -12.99
CA ASP A 204 6.62 -8.88 -12.19
C ASP A 204 5.27 -8.15 -12.41
N VAL A 205 4.91 -7.25 -11.49
CA VAL A 205 3.84 -6.26 -11.61
C VAL A 205 4.28 -5.21 -12.63
N THR A 206 3.46 -5.03 -13.67
CA THR A 206 3.80 -4.19 -14.82
C THR A 206 3.14 -2.81 -14.81
N ALA A 207 2.29 -2.53 -13.82
CA ALA A 207 1.60 -1.25 -13.68
C ALA A 207 1.46 -0.84 -12.22
N TRP A 208 1.85 0.39 -11.91
CA TRP A 208 1.68 1.01 -10.60
C TRP A 208 1.66 2.53 -10.73
N SER A 209 1.06 3.20 -9.74
CA SER A 209 1.14 4.66 -9.57
C SER A 209 0.59 4.98 -8.18
N LEU A 210 1.40 5.58 -7.30
CA LEU A 210 0.94 5.93 -5.96
C LEU A 210 -0.23 6.94 -5.97
N PRO A 211 -0.24 7.99 -6.81
CA PRO A 211 -1.39 8.88 -6.94
C PRO A 211 -2.68 8.12 -7.27
N LEU A 212 -2.65 7.20 -8.24
CA LEU A 212 -3.83 6.40 -8.59
C LEU A 212 -4.25 5.47 -7.45
N LEU A 213 -3.28 4.83 -6.78
CA LEU A 213 -3.54 3.93 -5.64
C LEU A 213 -4.18 4.68 -4.46
N TYR A 214 -3.79 5.93 -4.23
CA TYR A 214 -4.30 6.77 -3.15
C TYR A 214 -5.55 7.57 -3.54
N GLY A 215 -5.94 7.56 -4.82
CA GLY A 215 -7.02 8.43 -5.32
C GLY A 215 -6.68 9.92 -5.26
N VAL A 216 -5.39 10.27 -5.32
CA VAL A 216 -4.88 11.65 -5.26
C VAL A 216 -4.55 12.13 -6.66
N GLU A 217 -5.02 13.32 -7.02
CA GLU A 217 -4.64 13.95 -8.27
C GLU A 217 -3.22 14.53 -8.17
N ALA A 218 -2.29 13.96 -8.94
CA ALA A 218 -0.95 14.50 -9.14
C ALA A 218 -0.90 15.30 -10.45
N ILE A 219 -0.80 16.62 -10.34
CA ILE A 219 -0.83 17.56 -11.47
C ILE A 219 0.61 17.87 -11.89
N PRO A 220 1.07 17.47 -13.09
CA PRO A 220 2.40 17.85 -13.56
C PRO A 220 2.45 19.36 -13.82
N VAL A 221 3.52 20.03 -13.39
CA VAL A 221 3.73 21.45 -13.62
C VAL A 221 4.96 21.70 -14.49
N THR A 222 4.87 22.68 -15.40
CA THR A 222 5.98 23.12 -16.26
C THR A 222 6.80 24.25 -15.64
N SER A 223 6.32 24.82 -14.52
CA SER A 223 7.04 25.78 -13.68
C SER A 223 6.66 25.56 -12.22
N LEU A 224 7.63 25.73 -11.32
CA LEU A 224 7.38 25.53 -9.89
C LEU A 224 6.66 26.75 -9.29
N PRO A 225 5.55 26.56 -8.56
CA PRO A 225 4.94 27.65 -7.80
C PRO A 225 5.91 28.12 -6.69
N GLY A 226 5.99 29.45 -6.52
CA GLY A 226 6.72 30.04 -5.39
C GLY A 226 5.98 29.86 -4.05
N GLY A 227 6.69 30.09 -2.95
CA GLY A 227 6.09 30.13 -1.61
C GLY A 227 5.80 28.76 -0.97
N ALA A 228 6.33 27.67 -1.52
CA ALA A 228 6.31 26.37 -0.86
C ALA A 228 7.21 26.38 0.38
N THR A 229 6.70 25.88 1.51
CA THR A 229 7.48 25.66 2.74
C THR A 229 7.85 24.19 2.87
N PRO A 230 9.03 23.81 3.39
CA PRO A 230 9.40 22.39 3.54
C PRO A 230 8.37 21.62 4.39
N PHE A 231 7.93 20.47 3.89
CA PHE A 231 7.08 19.53 4.62
C PHE A 231 7.95 18.42 5.21
N THR A 232 7.94 18.28 6.53
CA THR A 232 8.84 17.36 7.27
C THR A 232 8.24 15.96 7.48
N GLY A 233 7.14 15.63 6.81
CA GLY A 233 6.50 14.32 6.88
C GLY A 233 5.44 14.15 7.97
N ALA A 234 5.38 15.05 8.96
CA ALA A 234 4.32 15.02 9.97
C ALA A 234 2.99 15.53 9.39
N ARG A 235 2.12 14.61 8.96
CA ARG A 235 0.77 14.97 8.49
C ARG A 235 -0.03 15.70 9.57
N PRO A 236 -0.79 16.75 9.21
CA PRO A 236 -1.55 17.54 10.17
C PRO A 236 -2.62 16.67 10.83
N LYS A 237 -2.61 16.61 12.16
CA LYS A 237 -3.71 16.01 12.92
C LYS A 237 -4.86 17.03 12.98
N PRO A 238 -6.12 16.64 12.71
CA PRO A 238 -7.25 17.52 12.93
C PRO A 238 -7.31 17.98 14.39
N ALA A 239 -7.85 19.18 14.62
CA ALA A 239 -8.08 19.66 15.98
C ALA A 239 -8.97 18.68 16.76
N ALA A 240 -8.75 18.59 18.07
CA ALA A 240 -9.65 17.84 18.92
C ALA A 240 -11.04 18.50 18.86
N PRO A 241 -12.13 17.72 18.71
CA PRO A 241 -13.48 18.28 18.76
C PRO A 241 -13.73 18.91 20.13
N ALA A 242 -14.48 20.01 20.16
CA ALA A 242 -15.05 20.52 21.40
C ALA A 242 -15.98 19.47 22.04
N LYS A 243 -16.29 19.63 23.34
CA LYS A 243 -17.25 18.74 24.01
C LYS A 243 -18.66 19.06 23.53
N ALA A 244 -19.26 18.14 22.77
CA ALA A 244 -20.62 18.28 22.25
C ALA A 244 -21.68 17.99 23.33
N GLN A 245 -22.82 18.69 23.25
CA GLN A 245 -24.01 18.40 24.05
C GLN A 245 -24.96 17.41 23.38
N VAL A 246 -25.03 17.41 22.03
CA VAL A 246 -25.98 16.60 21.28
C VAL A 246 -25.30 15.48 20.51
N ALA A 247 -24.36 15.82 19.61
CA ALA A 247 -23.74 14.82 18.75
C ALA A 247 -22.33 15.21 18.28
N TYR A 248 -21.55 14.20 17.92
CA TYR A 248 -20.35 14.35 17.11
C TYR A 248 -20.63 13.82 15.70
N PHE A 249 -20.31 14.61 14.68
CA PHE A 249 -20.38 14.21 13.28
C PHE A 249 -19.00 13.90 12.74
N VAL A 250 -18.88 12.78 12.03
CA VAL A 250 -17.67 12.40 11.31
C VAL A 250 -18.03 12.32 9.83
N PRO A 251 -17.62 13.30 9.01
CA PRO A 251 -17.82 13.25 7.57
C PRO A 251 -17.24 11.96 6.99
N TRP A 252 -18.02 11.30 6.12
CA TRP A 252 -17.62 10.04 5.52
C TRP A 252 -16.80 10.22 4.24
N GLY A 253 -16.22 9.13 3.72
CA GLY A 253 -15.50 9.10 2.45
C GLY A 253 -13.98 9.12 2.57
N THR A 254 -13.41 9.19 3.78
CA THR A 254 -11.96 9.11 4.00
C THR A 254 -11.58 7.81 4.71
N GLN A 255 -10.34 7.35 4.49
CA GLN A 255 -9.80 6.22 5.26
C GLN A 255 -9.83 6.49 6.77
N ALA A 256 -9.58 7.74 7.17
CA ALA A 256 -9.57 8.15 8.57
C ALA A 256 -10.95 8.02 9.23
N ALA A 257 -12.04 8.37 8.54
CA ALA A 257 -13.40 8.15 9.02
C ALA A 257 -13.69 6.65 9.24
N GLY A 258 -13.18 5.79 8.34
CA GLY A 258 -13.25 4.33 8.50
C GLY A 258 -12.49 3.83 9.74
N GLN A 259 -11.29 4.38 10.01
CA GLN A 259 -10.51 4.07 11.21
C GLN A 259 -11.19 4.55 12.51
N PHE A 260 -11.85 5.71 12.46
CA PHE A 260 -12.66 6.20 13.58
C PHE A 260 -13.81 5.23 13.87
N LEU A 261 -14.58 4.84 12.83
CA LEU A 261 -15.71 3.92 12.96
C LEU A 261 -15.29 2.61 13.65
N THR A 262 -14.21 2.00 13.18
CA THR A 262 -13.73 0.72 13.72
C THR A 262 -13.21 0.86 15.15
N ALA A 263 -12.45 1.91 15.46
CA ALA A 263 -11.96 2.18 16.81
C ALA A 263 -13.11 2.42 17.80
N ALA A 264 -14.09 3.24 17.41
CA ALA A 264 -15.24 3.57 18.23
C ALA A 264 -16.19 2.39 18.44
N LEU A 265 -16.50 1.59 17.40
CA LEU A 265 -17.28 0.35 17.54
C LEU A 265 -16.58 -0.66 18.46
N ARG A 266 -15.24 -0.76 18.39
CA ARG A 266 -14.46 -1.63 19.29
C ARG A 266 -14.53 -1.16 20.74
N ALA A 267 -14.61 0.15 20.97
CA ALA A 267 -14.80 0.76 22.27
C ALA A 267 -16.26 0.73 22.78
N GLY A 268 -17.19 0.15 22.02
CA GLY A 268 -18.60 0.03 22.40
C GLY A 268 -19.42 1.32 22.18
N VAL A 269 -18.88 2.28 21.42
CA VAL A 269 -19.61 3.50 21.06
C VAL A 269 -20.72 3.15 20.07
N LYS A 270 -21.94 3.57 20.39
CA LYS A 270 -23.10 3.48 19.51
C LYS A 270 -23.04 4.59 18.46
N ILE A 271 -22.97 4.18 17.20
CA ILE A 271 -22.80 5.06 16.04
C ILE A 271 -24.01 4.92 15.13
N HIS A 272 -24.48 6.06 14.60
CA HIS A 272 -25.43 6.09 13.50
C HIS A 272 -24.71 6.42 12.19
N THR A 273 -25.14 5.81 11.08
CA THR A 273 -24.86 6.30 9.72
C THR A 273 -26.09 7.04 9.20
N LEU A 274 -25.87 8.18 8.54
CA LEU A 274 -26.92 9.01 7.94
C LEU A 274 -26.89 8.84 6.42
N ASP A 275 -27.85 8.11 5.86
CA ASP A 275 -27.81 7.69 4.44
C ASP A 275 -28.20 8.78 3.44
N LYS A 276 -28.48 10.00 3.92
CA LYS A 276 -28.77 11.18 3.10
C LYS A 276 -27.95 12.37 3.61
N ALA A 277 -27.70 13.34 2.75
CA ALA A 277 -27.03 14.57 3.14
C ALA A 277 -27.92 15.45 4.03
N PHE A 278 -27.30 16.29 4.85
CA PHE A 278 -27.98 17.29 5.67
C PHE A 278 -27.11 18.54 5.86
N VAL A 279 -27.73 19.64 6.28
CA VAL A 279 -27.05 20.89 6.62
C VAL A 279 -27.27 21.22 8.09
N GLN A 280 -26.19 21.52 8.82
CA GLN A 280 -26.27 22.01 10.18
C GLN A 280 -25.14 23.02 10.44
N ASN A 281 -25.48 24.14 11.08
CA ASN A 281 -24.56 25.25 11.37
C ASN A 281 -23.89 25.77 10.09
N GLY A 282 -24.68 25.90 9.01
CA GLY A 282 -24.19 26.31 7.69
C GLY A 282 -23.23 25.33 6.98
N ARG A 283 -22.98 24.14 7.55
CA ARG A 283 -22.13 23.11 6.94
C ARG A 283 -22.97 21.97 6.38
N THR A 284 -22.67 21.59 5.14
CA THR A 284 -23.20 20.37 4.51
C THR A 284 -22.41 19.15 4.96
N PHE A 285 -23.14 18.10 5.33
CA PHE A 285 -22.63 16.77 5.62
C PHE A 285 -23.19 15.80 4.60
N ASP A 286 -22.31 15.07 3.91
CA ASP A 286 -22.70 14.14 2.86
C ASP A 286 -23.28 12.83 3.41
N ARG A 287 -23.92 12.05 2.52
CA ARG A 287 -24.39 10.69 2.82
C ARG A 287 -23.28 9.81 3.40
N GLY A 288 -23.64 8.99 4.37
CA GLY A 288 -22.73 8.11 5.11
C GLY A 288 -22.09 8.77 6.33
N THR A 289 -22.29 10.08 6.55
CA THR A 289 -21.78 10.77 7.75
C THR A 289 -22.15 10.00 9.01
N LEU A 290 -21.15 9.76 9.85
CA LEU A 290 -21.35 9.07 11.12
C LEU A 290 -21.80 10.06 12.18
N ALA A 291 -22.77 9.67 13.00
CA ALA A 291 -23.24 10.47 14.13
C ALA A 291 -23.10 9.68 15.44
N VAL A 292 -22.31 10.22 16.37
CA VAL A 292 -22.23 9.74 17.75
C VAL A 292 -23.11 10.64 18.61
N LYS A 293 -24.32 10.18 18.95
CA LYS A 293 -25.23 10.93 19.82
C LYS A 293 -24.82 10.81 21.27
N VAL A 294 -24.63 11.94 21.94
CA VAL A 294 -24.08 12.02 23.30
C VAL A 294 -24.96 11.25 24.29
N LYS A 295 -26.28 11.46 24.27
CA LYS A 295 -27.23 10.86 25.21
C LYS A 295 -27.56 9.38 24.95
N GLU A 296 -27.07 8.81 23.84
CA GLU A 296 -27.21 7.37 23.55
C GLU A 296 -25.94 6.57 23.87
N ASN A 297 -24.94 7.24 24.42
CA ASN A 297 -23.64 6.68 24.75
C ASN A 297 -23.31 6.94 26.23
N PRO A 298 -22.30 6.25 26.80
CA PRO A 298 -21.86 6.46 28.18
C PRO A 298 -21.42 7.91 28.44
N GLU A 299 -21.40 8.32 29.71
CA GLU A 299 -21.05 9.70 30.11
C GLU A 299 -19.66 10.15 29.64
N ASN A 300 -18.71 9.20 29.52
CA ASN A 300 -17.36 9.44 29.02
C ASN A 300 -17.23 9.38 27.48
N VAL A 301 -18.35 9.49 26.72
CA VAL A 301 -18.34 9.42 25.25
C VAL A 301 -17.38 10.41 24.60
N HIS A 302 -17.19 11.59 25.20
CA HIS A 302 -16.22 12.56 24.70
C HIS A 302 -14.80 11.98 24.67
N ASP A 303 -14.36 11.34 25.76
CA ASP A 303 -13.04 10.73 25.85
C ASP A 303 -12.89 9.55 24.88
N LEU A 304 -13.96 8.78 24.68
CA LEU A 304 -13.99 7.69 23.70
C LEU A 304 -13.85 8.21 22.27
N VAL A 305 -14.52 9.32 21.94
CA VAL A 305 -14.42 9.99 20.64
C VAL A 305 -13.00 10.53 20.42
N LEU A 306 -12.40 11.20 21.43
CA LEU A 306 -11.01 11.67 21.36
C LEU A 306 -10.02 10.53 21.15
N LYS A 307 -10.22 9.40 21.84
CA LYS A 307 -9.38 8.21 21.70
C LYS A 307 -9.53 7.55 20.33
N ALA A 308 -10.73 7.55 19.76
CA ALA A 308 -11.02 6.99 18.45
C ALA A 308 -10.65 7.92 17.28
N GLN A 309 -10.45 9.22 17.52
CA GLN A 309 -10.31 10.24 16.49
C GLN A 309 -9.28 9.91 15.42
N GLY A 310 -8.07 9.48 15.82
CA GLY A 310 -6.97 9.29 14.87
C GLY A 310 -6.74 10.55 14.03
N TYR A 311 -6.97 10.44 12.71
CA TYR A 311 -6.92 11.53 11.74
C TYR A 311 -8.30 11.92 11.17
N ALA A 312 -9.38 11.41 11.75
CA ALA A 312 -10.72 11.75 11.32
C ALA A 312 -11.05 13.19 11.73
N GLU A 313 -11.70 13.91 10.84
CA GLU A 313 -12.36 15.16 11.19
C GLU A 313 -13.61 14.84 12.02
N ILE A 314 -13.79 15.56 13.14
CA ILE A 314 -14.94 15.41 14.01
C ILE A 314 -15.52 16.78 14.30
N VAL A 315 -16.80 16.97 14.00
CA VAL A 315 -17.53 18.20 14.24
C VAL A 315 -18.47 18.00 15.43
N ALA A 316 -18.24 18.73 16.51
CA ALA A 316 -19.13 18.75 17.66
C ALA A 316 -20.38 19.59 17.37
N SER A 317 -21.53 19.15 17.89
CA SER A 317 -22.78 19.90 17.78
C SER A 317 -23.57 19.86 19.09
N ASP A 318 -24.08 21.03 19.45
CA ASP A 318 -24.92 21.24 20.62
C ASP A 318 -26.41 21.30 20.28
N SER A 319 -26.78 21.07 19.00
CA SER A 319 -28.16 21.10 18.54
C SER A 319 -28.52 19.83 17.76
N ALA A 320 -29.75 19.36 17.95
CA ALA A 320 -30.34 18.31 17.12
C ALA A 320 -31.06 18.87 15.88
N TRP A 321 -31.20 20.19 15.80
CA TRP A 321 -31.89 20.86 14.71
C TRP A 321 -31.07 20.80 13.42
N VAL A 322 -31.70 20.38 12.33
CA VAL A 322 -31.10 20.30 11.00
C VAL A 322 -31.77 21.36 10.13
N GLU A 323 -30.97 22.17 9.44
CA GLU A 323 -31.47 23.27 8.60
C GLU A 323 -32.13 22.75 7.31
N SER A 324 -31.57 21.70 6.73
CA SER A 324 -32.14 21.00 5.57
C SER A 324 -31.62 19.57 5.45
N GLY A 325 -32.36 18.70 4.75
CA GLY A 325 -31.99 17.29 4.55
C GLY A 325 -32.54 16.34 5.62
N ILE A 326 -31.77 15.33 5.97
CA ILE A 326 -32.19 14.28 6.92
C ILE A 326 -31.99 14.69 8.39
N ASN A 327 -32.96 14.37 9.25
CA ASN A 327 -32.80 14.50 10.70
C ASN A 327 -31.94 13.36 11.29
N LEU A 328 -31.29 13.63 12.43
CA LEU A 328 -30.43 12.66 13.15
C LEU A 328 -31.15 11.37 13.55
N VAL A 329 -32.47 11.47 13.75
CA VAL A 329 -33.38 10.34 13.92
C VAL A 329 -34.37 10.38 12.77
N SER A 330 -34.31 9.38 11.91
CA SER A 330 -35.23 9.21 10.79
C SER A 330 -35.16 7.78 10.26
N ARG A 331 -36.03 7.44 9.31
CA ARG A 331 -36.00 6.12 8.63
C ARG A 331 -34.74 5.88 7.79
N SER A 332 -33.91 6.90 7.58
CA SER A 332 -32.63 6.80 6.85
C SER A 332 -31.42 7.03 7.78
N SER A 333 -31.62 6.91 9.11
CA SER A 333 -30.57 6.91 10.13
C SER A 333 -30.48 5.52 10.74
N PHE A 334 -29.35 4.85 10.54
CA PHE A 334 -29.18 3.44 10.92
C PHE A 334 -28.11 3.29 11.99
N VAL A 335 -28.39 2.49 13.02
CA VAL A 335 -27.37 2.14 14.03
C VAL A 335 -26.39 1.15 13.41
N MET A 336 -25.11 1.49 13.43
CA MET A 336 -24.04 0.61 12.99
C MET A 336 -23.87 -0.53 13.99
N LYS A 337 -24.05 -1.77 13.52
CA LYS A 337 -23.71 -2.96 14.30
C LYS A 337 -22.20 -3.15 14.31
N LYS A 338 -21.68 -3.73 15.39
CA LYS A 338 -20.28 -4.18 15.48
C LYS A 338 -20.17 -5.53 14.74
N PRO A 339 -19.62 -5.60 13.52
CA PRO A 339 -19.57 -6.86 12.78
C PRO A 339 -18.60 -7.87 13.42
N ALA A 340 -19.07 -9.09 13.67
CA ALA A 340 -18.19 -10.23 13.86
C ALA A 340 -17.86 -10.83 12.48
N ILE A 341 -16.58 -10.79 12.11
CA ILE A 341 -16.11 -11.18 10.76
C ILE A 341 -15.39 -12.53 10.83
N ALA A 342 -15.88 -13.52 10.08
CA ALA A 342 -15.14 -14.73 9.76
C ALA A 342 -14.41 -14.53 8.41
N LEU A 343 -13.12 -14.85 8.38
CA LEU A 343 -12.30 -14.84 7.18
C LEU A 343 -11.90 -16.27 6.84
N ALA A 344 -12.30 -16.76 5.66
CA ALA A 344 -11.83 -18.04 5.17
C ALA A 344 -10.30 -18.05 5.04
N TRP A 345 -9.70 -19.11 5.56
CA TRP A 345 -8.26 -19.28 5.64
C TRP A 345 -7.86 -20.69 5.24
N ASP A 346 -6.60 -20.85 4.84
CA ASP A 346 -6.03 -22.12 4.38
C ASP A 346 -6.63 -22.59 3.04
N ARG A 347 -6.09 -23.70 2.50
CA ARG A 347 -6.50 -24.24 1.19
C ARG A 347 -8.02 -24.43 1.12
N PRO A 348 -8.68 -24.05 0.00
CA PRO A 348 -8.09 -23.61 -1.28
C PRO A 348 -7.84 -22.10 -1.38
N VAL A 349 -8.07 -21.32 -0.32
CA VAL A 349 -7.92 -19.86 -0.34
C VAL A 349 -6.49 -19.50 -0.73
N ALA A 350 -6.33 -18.58 -1.68
CA ALA A 350 -5.01 -18.10 -2.07
C ALA A 350 -4.39 -17.32 -0.90
N ALA A 351 -3.18 -17.70 -0.48
CA ALA A 351 -2.53 -17.11 0.69
C ALA A 351 -2.36 -15.58 0.56
N ASN A 352 -2.03 -15.10 -0.64
CA ASN A 352 -1.88 -13.67 -0.92
C ASN A 352 -3.22 -12.92 -0.80
N ALA A 353 -4.32 -13.50 -1.29
CA ALA A 353 -5.65 -12.89 -1.19
C ALA A 353 -6.13 -12.81 0.27
N ALA A 354 -6.02 -13.91 1.03
CA ALA A 354 -6.37 -13.93 2.44
C ALA A 354 -5.49 -12.98 3.27
N GLY A 355 -4.18 -12.97 3.00
CA GLY A 355 -3.22 -12.07 3.62
C GLY A 355 -3.54 -10.60 3.37
N ALA A 356 -3.85 -10.23 2.13
CA ALA A 356 -4.20 -8.86 1.75
C ALA A 356 -5.47 -8.38 2.47
N VAL A 357 -6.55 -9.17 2.45
CA VAL A 357 -7.81 -8.83 3.14
C VAL A 357 -7.60 -8.69 4.64
N LYS A 358 -6.90 -9.65 5.27
CA LYS A 358 -6.62 -9.61 6.70
C LYS A 358 -5.78 -8.39 7.08
N TRP A 359 -4.74 -8.09 6.30
CA TRP A 359 -3.89 -6.93 6.53
C TRP A 359 -4.67 -5.62 6.37
N MET A 360 -5.53 -5.49 5.35
CA MET A 360 -6.38 -4.31 5.18
C MET A 360 -7.28 -4.11 6.42
N LEU A 361 -8.04 -5.13 6.83
CA LEU A 361 -8.97 -4.99 7.95
C LEU A 361 -8.24 -4.72 9.28
N GLU A 362 -7.21 -5.50 9.60
CA GLU A 362 -6.55 -5.40 10.90
C GLU A 362 -5.49 -4.30 10.98
N ARG A 363 -4.70 -4.07 9.92
CA ARG A 363 -3.60 -3.09 9.94
C ARG A 363 -4.03 -1.74 9.40
N GLN A 364 -4.82 -1.68 8.33
CA GLN A 364 -5.27 -0.38 7.81
C GLN A 364 -6.47 0.16 8.56
N TYR A 365 -7.43 -0.68 8.94
CA TYR A 365 -8.64 -0.26 9.64
C TYR A 365 -8.67 -0.62 11.13
N GLY A 366 -7.70 -1.38 11.65
CA GLY A 366 -7.65 -1.68 13.08
C GLY A 366 -8.82 -2.55 13.58
N TYR A 367 -9.43 -3.35 12.70
CA TYR A 367 -10.60 -4.16 13.01
C TYR A 367 -10.31 -5.67 12.93
N PRO A 368 -10.65 -6.46 13.96
CA PRO A 368 -10.27 -7.87 14.02
C PRO A 368 -11.10 -8.73 13.07
N VAL A 369 -10.48 -9.80 12.58
CA VAL A 369 -11.16 -10.92 11.90
C VAL A 369 -10.85 -12.23 12.61
N THR A 370 -11.79 -13.17 12.57
CA THR A 370 -11.53 -14.55 12.98
C THR A 370 -11.17 -15.37 11.75
N ALA A 371 -9.91 -15.77 11.64
CA ALA A 371 -9.50 -16.68 10.57
C ALA A 371 -10.06 -18.08 10.83
N VAL A 372 -10.87 -18.59 9.90
CA VAL A 372 -11.50 -19.91 9.97
C VAL A 372 -10.94 -20.77 8.86
N ARG A 373 -10.26 -21.86 9.23
CA ARG A 373 -9.74 -22.81 8.23
C ARG A 373 -10.89 -23.42 7.45
N MET A 374 -10.72 -23.57 6.14
CA MET A 374 -11.75 -24.11 5.26
C MET A 374 -12.27 -25.49 5.68
N ASN A 375 -11.38 -26.38 6.14
CA ASN A 375 -11.77 -27.69 6.65
C ASN A 375 -12.60 -27.64 7.95
N SER A 376 -12.53 -26.54 8.69
CA SER A 376 -13.25 -26.31 9.95
C SER A 376 -14.53 -25.51 9.73
N LEU A 377 -14.64 -24.80 8.61
CA LEU A 377 -15.78 -23.94 8.29
C LEU A 377 -17.09 -24.72 8.23
N ALA A 378 -17.03 -25.99 7.85
CA ALA A 378 -18.17 -26.89 7.91
C ALA A 378 -18.72 -27.02 9.34
N GLY A 379 -17.88 -27.27 10.34
CA GLY A 379 -18.33 -27.44 11.73
C GLY A 379 -18.42 -26.15 12.54
N ALA A 380 -18.07 -25.01 11.95
CA ALA A 380 -18.07 -23.73 12.65
C ALA A 380 -19.50 -23.26 12.95
N ASP A 381 -19.70 -22.73 14.15
CA ASP A 381 -20.94 -22.05 14.53
C ASP A 381 -20.98 -20.65 13.90
N LEU A 382 -21.62 -20.56 12.72
CA LEU A 382 -21.72 -19.32 11.94
C LEU A 382 -22.63 -18.28 12.60
N SER A 383 -23.49 -18.67 13.55
CA SER A 383 -24.40 -17.73 14.24
C SER A 383 -23.65 -16.64 15.03
N LYS A 384 -22.37 -16.89 15.36
CA LYS A 384 -21.48 -15.93 16.03
C LYS A 384 -20.95 -14.84 15.10
N PHE A 385 -21.14 -14.96 13.79
CA PHE A 385 -20.63 -14.05 12.78
C PHE A 385 -21.75 -13.33 12.05
N ASN A 386 -21.46 -12.10 11.61
CA ASN A 386 -22.35 -11.32 10.75
C ASN A 386 -21.86 -11.29 9.29
N VAL A 387 -20.58 -11.58 9.08
CA VAL A 387 -19.94 -11.51 7.76
C VAL A 387 -19.00 -12.70 7.62
N LEU A 388 -19.11 -13.41 6.50
CA LEU A 388 -18.14 -14.40 6.05
C LEU A 388 -17.46 -13.85 4.80
N ILE A 389 -16.14 -13.68 4.85
CA ILE A 389 -15.34 -13.26 3.71
C ILE A 389 -14.65 -14.49 3.11
N LEU A 390 -14.90 -14.73 1.83
CA LEU A 390 -14.24 -15.76 1.02
C LEU A 390 -13.30 -15.05 0.01
N PRO A 391 -11.99 -14.94 0.28
CA PRO A 391 -11.05 -14.35 -0.67
C PRO A 391 -10.90 -15.20 -1.94
N ASP A 392 -10.19 -14.71 -2.96
CA ASP A 392 -9.88 -15.53 -4.12
C ASP A 392 -9.18 -16.84 -3.72
N ALA A 393 -9.54 -17.92 -4.40
CA ALA A 393 -8.97 -19.24 -4.17
C ALA A 393 -7.95 -19.59 -5.26
N ALA A 394 -6.89 -20.28 -4.85
CA ALA A 394 -5.96 -20.95 -5.77
C ALA A 394 -6.52 -22.29 -6.30
N GLY A 395 -7.72 -22.68 -5.85
CA GLY A 395 -8.45 -23.87 -6.27
C GLY A 395 -9.96 -23.64 -6.15
N ASP A 396 -10.74 -24.72 -6.04
CA ASP A 396 -12.20 -24.63 -6.03
C ASP A 396 -12.79 -24.72 -4.61
N TYR A 397 -13.58 -23.71 -4.23
CA TYR A 397 -14.33 -23.68 -2.96
C TYR A 397 -15.38 -24.79 -2.87
N THR A 398 -15.99 -25.17 -3.99
CA THR A 398 -17.10 -26.15 -4.02
C THR A 398 -16.63 -27.49 -3.51
N THR A 399 -15.48 -27.95 -4.03
CA THR A 399 -14.83 -29.19 -3.61
C THR A 399 -14.42 -29.15 -2.13
N ALA A 400 -13.88 -28.03 -1.66
CA ALA A 400 -13.39 -27.92 -0.29
C ALA A 400 -14.49 -27.84 0.78
N LEU A 401 -15.63 -27.21 0.46
CA LEU A 401 -16.76 -27.06 1.37
C LEU A 401 -17.67 -28.29 1.41
N GLY A 402 -17.89 -28.92 0.25
CA GLY A 402 -18.88 -29.98 0.08
C GLY A 402 -20.32 -29.49 0.26
N ALA A 403 -21.29 -30.32 -0.14
CA ALA A 403 -22.71 -29.94 -0.16
C ALA A 403 -23.27 -29.53 1.21
N GLY A 404 -22.82 -30.19 2.28
CA GLY A 404 -23.29 -29.94 3.64
C GLY A 404 -22.90 -28.55 4.18
N ALA A 405 -21.64 -28.14 3.98
CA ALA A 405 -21.21 -26.80 4.42
C ALA A 405 -21.85 -25.71 3.57
N ILE A 406 -21.98 -25.92 2.25
CA ILE A 406 -22.67 -25.00 1.35
C ILE A 406 -24.12 -24.78 1.81
N ARG A 407 -24.85 -25.86 2.15
CA ARG A 407 -26.22 -25.74 2.65
C ARG A 407 -26.29 -24.92 3.93
N ARG A 408 -25.42 -25.17 4.92
CA ARG A 408 -25.40 -24.40 6.18
C ARG A 408 -25.06 -22.93 5.97
N ILE A 409 -24.13 -22.62 5.06
CA ILE A 409 -23.81 -21.24 4.71
C ILE A 409 -25.04 -20.56 4.09
N LYS A 410 -25.78 -21.25 3.21
CA LYS A 410 -27.03 -20.73 2.63
C LYS A 410 -28.15 -20.53 3.64
N GLU A 411 -28.24 -21.38 4.67
CA GLU A 411 -29.21 -21.24 5.76
C GLU A 411 -28.85 -20.08 6.72
N TRP A 412 -27.58 -19.73 6.81
CA TRP A 412 -27.09 -18.63 7.64
C TRP A 412 -27.27 -17.24 7.02
N VAL A 413 -27.10 -17.12 5.69
CA VAL A 413 -27.36 -15.89 4.91
C VAL A 413 -28.85 -15.62 4.83
#